data_AF-A0A9P4H6Q6-F1
#
_entry.id   AF-A0A9P4H6Q6-F1
#
_cell.length_a   1.000
_cell.length_b   1.000
_cell.length_c   1.000
_cell.angle_alpha   90.00
_cell.angle_beta   90.00
_cell.angle_gamma   90.00
#
_symmetry.space_group_name_H-M   'P 1'
#
loop_
_entity.id
_entity.type
_entity.pdbx_description
1 polymer ?
#
loop_
_entity_poly.entity_id
_entity_poly.type
_entity_poly.pdbx_seq_one_letter_code
_entity_poly.pdbx_strand_id
1 'polypeptide(L)'
;MHWLLLPILATVASVCPPLFNDFQYLGNKTHSTADLVRDLFNKQPDLGWAEIITNTGYPVSIWPTGKIAYCFSSPEARGHLESHMNEAWALWHNALGVAGEQNGHTLEWSEYPFWPSEWPYCFEERRTNNDLWVWNHHSVAMIWENTEREPDFNPSSVTGFIVQDWPGGKPDGRMGTHYNLDQALDFETRENWIATIAHEMGHVFSLWHEHQRPDRNHWVWFNCEALPGYENAKNLVESEGMHDMNEVCNNGALAARPI
;
A
#
# COMPACT_ATOMS: atom_id res chain seq x y z
N MET A 1 49.99 -21.41 10.45
CA MET A 1 49.78 -21.25 8.99
C MET A 1 48.67 -22.21 8.60
N HIS A 2 47.67 -21.75 7.85
CA HIS A 2 46.25 -22.17 7.95
C HIS A 2 45.55 -21.62 9.21
N TRP A 3 44.21 -21.58 9.17
CA TRP A 3 43.26 -20.87 10.06
C TRP A 3 43.00 -19.37 9.82
N LEU A 4 43.10 -18.92 8.56
CA LEU A 4 42.43 -17.71 8.05
C LEU A 4 41.92 -18.00 6.64
N LEU A 5 40.61 -18.26 6.47
CA LEU A 5 39.84 -18.19 5.20
C LEU A 5 38.38 -18.68 5.39
N LEU A 6 37.60 -17.91 6.16
CA LEU A 6 36.13 -17.95 6.31
C LEU A 6 35.83 -16.80 7.30
N PRO A 7 35.19 -15.68 6.89
CA PRO A 7 33.93 -15.68 6.15
C PRO A 7 33.83 -14.61 5.03
N ILE A 8 33.89 -15.03 3.76
CA ILE A 8 33.51 -14.17 2.62
C ILE A 8 32.70 -15.00 1.61
N LEU A 9 31.47 -15.39 2.01
CA LEU A 9 30.50 -16.06 1.12
C LEU A 9 29.05 -16.06 1.67
N ALA A 10 28.73 -15.18 2.63
CA ALA A 10 27.46 -15.18 3.38
C ALA A 10 26.75 -13.79 3.40
N THR A 11 27.08 -12.91 2.46
CA THR A 11 26.65 -11.50 2.44
C THR A 11 26.17 -11.02 1.06
N VAL A 12 25.73 -11.94 0.19
CA VAL A 12 25.28 -11.64 -1.19
C VAL A 12 23.99 -12.43 -1.54
N ALA A 13 23.15 -12.71 -0.53
CA ALA A 13 21.94 -13.54 -0.68
C ALA A 13 20.71 -12.96 0.06
N SER A 14 20.79 -11.70 0.52
CA SER A 14 19.78 -11.07 1.39
C SER A 14 19.43 -9.62 0.98
N VAL A 15 19.82 -9.19 -0.22
CA VAL A 15 19.62 -7.79 -0.69
C VAL A 15 19.15 -7.79 -2.14
N CYS A 16 17.96 -8.37 -2.35
CA CYS A 16 17.03 -8.08 -3.44
C CYS A 16 15.66 -8.65 -3.00
N PRO A 17 14.67 -7.83 -2.60
CA PRO A 17 13.29 -8.30 -2.57
C PRO A 17 12.86 -8.71 -3.99
N PRO A 18 11.89 -9.63 -4.15
CA PRO A 18 11.37 -9.95 -5.47
C PRO A 18 10.75 -8.71 -6.12
N LEU A 19 11.00 -8.53 -7.42
CA LEU A 19 10.23 -7.59 -8.23
C LEU A 19 8.73 -7.93 -8.11
N PHE A 20 7.87 -6.91 -8.17
CA PHE A 20 6.41 -6.97 -8.16
C PHE A 20 5.71 -7.23 -6.81
N ASN A 21 6.43 -7.39 -5.69
CA ASN A 21 5.85 -7.55 -4.33
C ASN A 21 4.87 -8.73 -4.10
N ASP A 22 4.64 -9.58 -5.11
CA ASP A 22 3.86 -10.82 -4.98
C ASP A 22 4.79 -12.02 -4.72
N PHE A 23 4.53 -12.75 -3.64
CA PHE A 23 5.35 -13.88 -3.20
C PHE A 23 5.08 -15.18 -3.97
N GLN A 24 3.99 -15.28 -4.74
CA GLN A 24 3.74 -16.42 -5.64
C GLN A 24 4.87 -16.60 -6.68
N TYR A 25 5.53 -15.51 -7.06
CA TYR A 25 6.56 -15.51 -8.12
C TYR A 25 7.99 -15.56 -7.57
N LEU A 26 8.17 -15.87 -6.27
CA LEU A 26 9.48 -16.12 -5.69
C LEU A 26 10.09 -17.41 -6.29
N GLY A 27 11.21 -17.28 -6.98
CA GLY A 27 11.84 -18.37 -7.74
C GLY A 27 12.19 -19.57 -6.87
N ASN A 28 11.90 -20.77 -7.39
CA ASN A 28 12.05 -22.03 -6.66
C ASN A 28 13.05 -22.98 -7.38
N LYS A 29 13.09 -24.25 -6.97
CA LYS A 29 14.05 -25.23 -7.51
C LYS A 29 13.80 -25.68 -8.96
N THR A 30 12.66 -25.33 -9.56
CA THR A 30 12.29 -25.73 -10.93
C THR A 30 12.00 -24.56 -11.87
N HIS A 31 11.64 -23.38 -11.35
CA HIS A 31 11.34 -22.18 -12.15
C HIS A 31 11.96 -20.94 -11.51
N SER A 32 12.55 -20.05 -12.32
CA SER A 32 13.02 -18.75 -11.82
C SER A 32 11.86 -17.77 -11.65
N THR A 33 12.06 -16.69 -10.88
CA THR A 33 11.08 -15.58 -10.79
C THR A 33 10.70 -15.05 -12.17
N ALA A 34 11.66 -14.92 -13.10
CA ALA A 34 11.40 -14.47 -14.45
C ALA A 34 10.58 -15.46 -15.30
N ASP A 35 10.57 -16.75 -14.95
CA ASP A 35 9.70 -17.74 -15.58
C ASP A 35 8.27 -17.65 -15.03
N LEU A 36 8.13 -17.55 -13.70
CA LEU A 36 6.85 -17.46 -13.01
C LEU A 36 6.08 -16.18 -13.38
N VAL A 37 6.74 -15.01 -13.33
CA VAL A 37 6.16 -13.72 -13.76
C VAL A 37 5.72 -13.77 -15.23
N ARG A 38 6.54 -14.38 -16.10
CA ARG A 38 6.22 -14.50 -17.53
C ARG A 38 5.05 -15.44 -17.80
N ASP A 39 4.94 -16.53 -17.04
CA ASP A 39 3.84 -17.47 -17.15
C ASP A 39 2.52 -16.90 -16.57
N LEU A 40 2.59 -16.02 -15.56
CA LEU A 40 1.45 -15.22 -15.09
C LEU A 40 0.88 -14.32 -16.19
N PHE A 41 1.68 -13.43 -16.79
CA PHE A 41 1.20 -12.50 -17.81
C PHE A 41 0.66 -13.21 -19.07
N ASN A 42 1.10 -14.44 -19.35
CA ASN A 42 0.52 -15.28 -20.42
C ASN A 42 -0.85 -15.88 -20.07
N LYS A 43 -1.24 -15.90 -18.79
CA LYS A 43 -2.46 -16.55 -18.26
C LYS A 43 -3.50 -15.56 -17.73
N GLN A 44 -3.06 -14.44 -17.18
CA GLN A 44 -3.87 -13.39 -16.58
C GLN A 44 -3.29 -12.03 -17.01
N PRO A 45 -3.73 -11.47 -18.16
CA PRO A 45 -3.18 -10.23 -18.70
C PRO A 45 -3.64 -8.96 -17.96
N ASP A 46 -4.62 -9.09 -17.06
CA ASP A 46 -5.38 -7.97 -16.50
C ASP A 46 -4.88 -7.47 -15.11
N LEU A 47 -3.80 -8.06 -14.58
CA LEU A 47 -3.24 -7.71 -13.25
C LEU A 47 -2.26 -6.52 -13.34
N GLY A 48 -2.52 -5.47 -12.55
CA GLY A 48 -1.70 -4.24 -12.46
C GLY A 48 -1.71 -3.59 -11.07
N TRP A 49 -0.72 -2.73 -10.82
CA TRP A 49 -0.37 -2.16 -9.49
C TRP A 49 0.17 -0.70 -9.62
N ALA A 50 0.39 0.04 -8.51
CA ALA A 50 0.81 1.48 -8.43
C ALA A 50 2.05 1.74 -7.51
N GLU A 51 2.35 2.97 -6.96
CA GLU A 51 3.76 3.25 -6.51
C GLU A 51 4.28 4.53 -5.75
N ILE A 52 5.44 4.38 -5.05
CA ILE A 52 6.42 5.38 -4.53
C ILE A 52 7.41 5.96 -5.56
N ILE A 53 7.43 7.28 -5.70
CA ILE A 53 8.53 8.13 -5.17
C ILE A 53 8.13 9.60 -5.31
N THR A 54 8.14 10.30 -4.17
CA THR A 54 8.37 11.75 -3.92
C THR A 54 7.78 12.86 -4.81
N ASN A 55 6.97 12.62 -5.85
CA ASN A 55 6.47 13.72 -6.71
C ASN A 55 5.05 13.56 -7.30
N THR A 56 4.27 12.59 -6.82
CA THR A 56 2.89 12.30 -7.24
C THR A 56 1.84 13.14 -6.50
N GLY A 57 2.04 14.46 -6.49
CA GLY A 57 1.06 15.45 -6.02
C GLY A 57 1.18 15.86 -4.54
N TYR A 58 0.92 17.15 -4.30
CA TYR A 58 0.60 17.64 -2.95
C TYR A 58 -0.76 17.08 -2.50
N PRO A 59 -0.98 16.82 -1.20
CA PRO A 59 -0.16 17.22 -0.06
C PRO A 59 0.49 16.03 0.66
N VAL A 60 0.87 14.96 -0.04
CA VAL A 60 1.45 13.77 0.62
C VAL A 60 2.71 14.17 1.38
N SER A 61 2.61 14.16 2.70
CA SER A 61 3.67 14.56 3.62
C SER A 61 4.00 13.41 4.58
N ILE A 62 5.23 13.39 5.09
CA ILE A 62 5.58 12.43 6.15
C ILE A 62 4.83 12.76 7.44
N TRP A 63 4.46 11.75 8.21
CA TRP A 63 3.85 11.93 9.53
C TRP A 63 4.78 12.80 10.41
N PRO A 64 4.33 13.94 10.96
CA PRO A 64 5.22 14.95 11.57
C PRO A 64 6.12 14.44 12.71
N THR A 65 5.76 13.33 13.34
CA THR A 65 6.52 12.66 14.42
C THR A 65 7.09 11.30 14.03
N GLY A 66 6.77 10.75 12.85
CA GLY A 66 6.92 9.32 12.52
C GLY A 66 5.95 8.39 13.25
N LYS A 67 5.36 8.82 14.37
CA LYS A 67 4.31 8.10 15.10
C LYS A 67 2.98 8.15 14.38
N ILE A 68 2.38 6.97 14.18
CA ILE A 68 1.09 6.78 13.52
C ILE A 68 0.15 6.09 14.49
N ALA A 69 -0.80 6.87 15.02
CA ALA A 69 -1.89 6.35 15.83
C ALA A 69 -3.03 5.88 14.93
N TYR A 70 -3.52 4.66 15.13
CA TYR A 70 -4.65 4.10 14.39
C TYR A 70 -5.83 3.73 15.28
N CYS A 71 -7.01 3.54 14.70
CA CYS A 71 -8.16 2.92 15.35
C CYS A 71 -8.94 2.07 14.36
N PHE A 72 -9.78 1.17 14.88
CA PHE A 72 -10.76 0.44 14.07
C PHE A 72 -12.07 1.23 13.95
N SER A 73 -12.78 1.06 12.84
CA SER A 73 -14.09 1.69 12.61
C SER A 73 -15.20 1.15 13.52
N SER A 74 -15.12 -0.12 13.92
CA SER A 74 -16.11 -0.80 14.75
C SER A 74 -15.52 -2.00 15.52
N PRO A 75 -16.26 -2.60 16.48
CA PRO A 75 -15.85 -3.83 17.17
C PRO A 75 -15.60 -5.01 16.24
N GLU A 76 -16.38 -5.13 15.17
CA GLU A 76 -16.27 -6.19 14.16
C GLU A 76 -14.96 -6.04 13.39
N ALA A 77 -14.69 -4.83 12.88
CA ALA A 77 -13.45 -4.49 12.19
C ALA A 77 -12.20 -4.79 13.05
N ARG A 78 -12.27 -4.54 14.37
CA ARG A 78 -11.22 -4.96 15.30
C ARG A 78 -11.13 -6.48 15.40
N GLY A 79 -12.26 -7.14 15.67
CA GLY A 79 -12.34 -8.58 15.92
C GLY A 79 -11.77 -9.45 14.80
N HIS A 80 -11.83 -8.98 13.55
CA HIS A 80 -11.27 -9.69 12.40
C HIS A 80 -9.90 -9.19 11.92
N LEU A 81 -9.60 -7.88 12.02
CA LEU A 81 -8.34 -7.32 11.49
C LEU A 81 -7.22 -7.20 12.52
N GLU A 82 -7.49 -7.15 13.82
CA GLU A 82 -6.46 -6.86 14.84
C GLU A 82 -5.26 -7.83 14.80
N SER A 83 -5.49 -9.13 14.65
CA SER A 83 -4.40 -10.12 14.49
C SER A 83 -3.61 -9.88 13.20
N HIS A 84 -4.31 -9.68 12.09
CA HIS A 84 -3.74 -9.47 10.77
C HIS A 84 -2.91 -8.18 10.67
N MET A 85 -3.38 -7.09 11.28
CA MET A 85 -2.66 -5.82 11.39
C MET A 85 -1.38 -5.95 12.24
N ASN A 86 -1.43 -6.72 13.33
CA ASN A 86 -0.26 -6.97 14.17
C ASN A 86 0.80 -7.83 13.44
N GLU A 87 0.39 -8.81 12.64
CA GLU A 87 1.30 -9.63 11.83
C GLU A 87 1.89 -8.85 10.64
N ALA A 88 1.08 -8.01 9.98
CA ALA A 88 1.54 -7.09 8.94
C ALA A 88 2.52 -6.04 9.48
N TRP A 89 2.27 -5.49 10.67
CA TRP A 89 3.23 -4.64 11.38
C TRP A 89 4.50 -5.40 11.75
N ALA A 90 4.41 -6.67 12.13
CA ALA A 90 5.58 -7.49 12.44
C ALA A 90 6.51 -7.67 11.23
N LEU A 91 5.98 -7.73 9.98
CA LEU A 91 6.83 -7.73 8.78
C LEU A 91 7.68 -6.44 8.70
N TRP A 92 7.07 -5.27 8.87
CA TRP A 92 7.76 -3.98 8.87
C TRP A 92 8.74 -3.83 10.04
N HIS A 93 8.32 -4.16 11.26
CA HIS A 93 9.16 -4.09 12.45
C HIS A 93 10.37 -5.04 12.36
N ASN A 94 10.22 -6.21 11.74
CA ASN A 94 11.34 -7.14 11.52
C ASN A 94 12.31 -6.66 10.42
N ALA A 95 11.82 -5.89 9.44
CA ALA A 95 12.65 -5.35 8.35
C ALA A 95 13.38 -4.04 8.73
N LEU A 96 12.72 -3.16 9.48
CA LEU A 96 13.24 -1.84 9.88
C LEU A 96 13.94 -1.89 11.25
N GLY A 97 13.43 -2.70 12.18
CA GLY A 97 13.82 -2.70 13.58
C GLY A 97 12.94 -1.80 14.45
N VAL A 98 13.44 -1.51 15.65
CA VAL A 98 12.79 -0.62 16.63
C VAL A 98 13.09 0.85 16.29
N ALA A 99 12.08 1.71 16.35
CA ALA A 99 12.26 3.15 16.14
C ALA A 99 13.37 3.75 17.03
N GLY A 100 14.27 4.53 16.44
CA GLY A 100 15.39 5.16 17.14
C GLY A 100 16.62 5.38 16.24
N GLU A 101 17.60 6.12 16.78
CA GLU A 101 18.84 6.51 16.09
C GLU A 101 19.62 5.30 15.54
N GLN A 102 19.63 4.17 16.26
CA GLN A 102 20.33 2.95 15.87
C GLN A 102 19.85 2.37 14.52
N ASN A 103 18.56 2.50 14.21
CA ASN A 103 17.95 1.94 13.00
C ASN A 103 17.56 3.03 11.97
N GLY A 104 17.76 4.31 12.30
CA GLY A 104 17.62 5.43 11.36
C GLY A 104 16.18 5.88 11.04
N HIS A 105 15.16 5.40 11.78
CA HIS A 105 13.75 5.80 11.60
C HIS A 105 13.07 6.16 12.92
N THR A 106 12.04 7.00 12.84
CA THR A 106 11.10 7.29 13.95
C THR A 106 9.71 6.69 13.73
N LEU A 107 9.57 5.81 12.73
CA LEU A 107 8.29 5.15 12.42
C LEU A 107 7.82 4.27 13.58
N GLU A 108 6.68 4.62 14.15
CA GLU A 108 5.96 3.83 15.16
C GLU A 108 4.51 3.64 14.73
N TRP A 109 3.98 2.42 14.81
CA TRP A 109 2.59 2.09 14.54
C TRP A 109 1.94 1.56 15.82
N SER A 110 0.87 2.20 16.29
CA SER A 110 0.21 1.85 17.55
C SER A 110 -1.27 2.22 17.53
N GLU A 111 -2.12 1.44 18.19
CA GLU A 111 -3.51 1.84 18.39
C GLU A 111 -3.58 3.13 19.23
N TYR A 112 -4.57 3.98 18.96
CA TYR A 112 -4.81 5.21 19.69
C TYR A 112 -5.15 4.90 21.17
N PRO A 113 -4.52 5.57 22.15
CA PRO A 113 -4.71 5.28 23.57
C PRO A 113 -6.03 5.87 24.11
N PHE A 114 -7.13 5.14 23.93
CA PHE A 114 -8.42 5.44 24.55
C PHE A 114 -8.42 5.16 26.06
N TRP A 115 -9.21 5.91 26.84
CA TRP A 115 -9.40 5.62 28.25
C TRP A 115 -10.32 4.39 28.46
N PRO A 116 -10.18 3.60 29.54
CA PRO A 116 -11.02 2.41 29.78
C PRO A 116 -12.53 2.67 29.99
N SER A 117 -12.95 3.94 30.02
CA SER A 117 -14.34 4.39 30.10
C SER A 117 -14.86 4.99 28.78
N GLU A 118 -14.03 5.04 27.75
CA GLU A 118 -14.36 5.55 26.42
C GLU A 118 -14.65 4.42 25.43
N TRP A 119 -15.27 4.79 24.32
CA TRP A 119 -15.53 3.88 23.20
C TRP A 119 -14.30 3.82 22.28
N PRO A 120 -13.59 2.67 22.18
CA PRO A 120 -12.23 2.62 21.64
C PRO A 120 -12.16 2.46 20.11
N TYR A 121 -12.92 3.29 19.39
CA TYR A 121 -13.08 3.20 17.94
C TYR A 121 -13.10 4.59 17.29
N CYS A 122 -12.87 4.66 15.98
CA CYS A 122 -12.75 5.92 15.23
C CYS A 122 -14.05 6.74 15.15
N PHE A 123 -15.19 6.12 15.42
CA PHE A 123 -16.51 6.73 15.44
C PHE A 123 -17.17 6.54 16.78
N GLU A 124 -18.12 7.41 17.13
CA GLU A 124 -19.00 7.24 18.29
C GLU A 124 -19.79 5.92 18.24
N GLU A 125 -20.29 5.45 19.39
CA GLU A 125 -21.07 4.20 19.50
C GLU A 125 -22.38 4.29 18.69
N ARG A 126 -22.41 3.62 17.53
CA ARG A 126 -23.62 3.48 16.71
C ARG A 126 -24.53 2.42 17.33
N ARG A 127 -25.75 2.80 17.68
CA ARG A 127 -26.81 1.93 18.25
C ARG A 127 -27.66 1.29 17.17
N THR A 128 -27.73 1.90 15.98
CA THR A 128 -28.41 1.35 14.80
C THR A 128 -27.61 1.59 13.52
N ASN A 129 -27.86 0.77 12.50
CA ASN A 129 -27.26 0.95 11.17
C ASN A 129 -27.70 2.25 10.47
N ASN A 130 -28.70 2.97 10.99
CA ASN A 130 -29.15 4.28 10.49
C ASN A 130 -28.45 5.46 11.19
N ASP A 131 -27.69 5.22 12.27
CA ASP A 131 -27.05 6.27 13.05
C ASP A 131 -25.90 6.88 12.23
N LEU A 132 -25.71 8.20 12.31
CA LEU A 132 -24.67 8.88 11.55
C LEU A 132 -23.26 8.44 12.00
N TRP A 133 -22.33 8.34 11.05
CA TRP A 133 -20.91 8.12 11.33
C TRP A 133 -20.26 9.40 11.90
N VAL A 134 -20.49 9.66 13.19
CA VAL A 134 -19.86 10.77 13.93
C VAL A 134 -18.47 10.33 14.40
N TRP A 135 -17.46 11.16 14.17
CA TRP A 135 -16.07 10.84 14.46
C TRP A 135 -15.70 11.04 15.93
N ASN A 136 -14.97 10.08 16.48
CA ASN A 136 -14.28 10.21 17.75
C ASN A 136 -13.03 11.12 17.55
N HIS A 137 -12.73 11.99 18.51
CA HIS A 137 -12.15 13.32 18.25
C HIS A 137 -10.61 13.41 17.98
N HIS A 138 -10.03 12.58 17.11
CA HIS A 138 -8.56 12.53 16.90
C HIS A 138 -8.10 12.49 15.44
N SER A 139 -6.86 12.94 15.20
CA SER A 139 -6.14 12.77 13.93
C SER A 139 -5.43 11.43 13.91
N VAL A 140 -6.06 10.43 13.30
CA VAL A 140 -5.69 9.01 13.36
C VAL A 140 -5.86 8.35 12.00
N ALA A 141 -5.08 7.30 11.77
CA ALA A 141 -5.36 6.34 10.72
C ALA A 141 -6.60 5.51 11.10
N MET A 142 -7.52 5.34 10.16
CA MET A 142 -8.82 4.73 10.37
C MET A 142 -8.91 3.45 9.55
N ILE A 143 -9.00 2.31 10.25
CA ILE A 143 -9.09 0.99 9.64
C ILE A 143 -10.56 0.64 9.43
N TRP A 144 -10.98 0.52 8.18
CA TRP A 144 -12.29 0.01 7.78
C TRP A 144 -12.19 -1.44 7.36
N GLU A 145 -13.10 -2.25 7.88
CA GLU A 145 -13.49 -3.51 7.26
C GLU A 145 -14.74 -3.23 6.39
N ASN A 146 -14.76 -3.78 5.17
CA ASN A 146 -16.02 -4.07 4.49
C ASN A 146 -16.38 -5.55 4.72
N THR A 147 -17.52 -5.78 5.36
CA THR A 147 -18.03 -7.11 5.76
C THR A 147 -18.78 -7.82 4.63
N GLU A 148 -19.02 -7.15 3.50
CA GLU A 148 -19.66 -7.73 2.31
C GLU A 148 -18.70 -7.60 1.12
N ARG A 149 -18.56 -8.67 0.31
CA ARG A 149 -17.76 -8.65 -0.92
C ARG A 149 -18.32 -7.67 -1.97
N GLU A 150 -17.88 -6.42 -1.91
CA GLU A 150 -17.93 -5.52 -3.07
C GLU A 150 -16.98 -6.06 -4.16
N PRO A 151 -17.48 -6.35 -5.39
CA PRO A 151 -16.62 -6.65 -6.54
C PRO A 151 -15.73 -5.46 -6.87
N ASP A 152 -14.55 -5.73 -7.43
CA ASP A 152 -13.57 -4.74 -7.90
C ASP A 152 -12.99 -3.78 -6.83
N PHE A 153 -13.50 -3.80 -5.59
CA PHE A 153 -13.07 -2.94 -4.49
C PHE A 153 -11.89 -3.54 -3.72
N ASN A 154 -10.69 -3.52 -4.32
CA ASN A 154 -9.46 -4.03 -3.69
C ASN A 154 -9.11 -3.29 -2.37
N PRO A 155 -8.27 -3.90 -1.50
CA PRO A 155 -7.67 -3.20 -0.36
C PRO A 155 -7.05 -1.88 -0.78
N SER A 156 -7.27 -0.81 0.01
CA SER A 156 -6.86 0.53 -0.40
C SER A 156 -6.70 1.53 0.75
N SER A 157 -5.55 2.19 0.77
CA SER A 157 -5.14 3.20 1.74
C SER A 157 -4.90 4.55 1.09
N VAL A 158 -5.13 5.61 1.85
CA VAL A 158 -4.52 6.91 1.53
C VAL A 158 -3.01 6.86 1.75
N THR A 159 -2.27 7.67 0.98
CA THR A 159 -0.82 7.71 1.09
C THR A 159 -0.32 8.87 1.96
N GLY A 160 0.35 8.54 3.07
CA GLY A 160 1.00 9.50 3.96
C GLY A 160 0.06 10.45 4.71
N PHE A 161 0.65 11.47 5.34
CA PHE A 161 -0.07 12.45 6.14
C PHE A 161 -0.73 13.54 5.29
N ILE A 162 -2.06 13.67 5.42
CA ILE A 162 -2.87 14.72 4.78
C ILE A 162 -3.02 15.90 5.75
N VAL A 163 -2.48 17.06 5.38
CA VAL A 163 -2.54 18.29 6.19
C VAL A 163 -3.95 18.90 6.25
N GLN A 164 -4.26 19.55 7.36
CA GLN A 164 -5.59 20.10 7.68
C GLN A 164 -6.10 21.13 6.65
N ASP A 165 -5.23 22.00 6.14
CA ASP A 165 -5.57 23.09 5.22
C ASP A 165 -5.65 22.66 3.73
N TRP A 166 -5.71 21.35 3.44
CA TRP A 166 -5.71 20.88 2.05
C TRP A 166 -7.03 21.20 1.30
N PRO A 167 -7.00 21.83 0.11
CA PRO A 167 -8.18 22.06 -0.71
C PRO A 167 -8.87 20.74 -1.12
N GLY A 168 -10.07 20.50 -0.60
CA GLY A 168 -10.81 19.25 -0.80
C GLY A 168 -10.42 18.12 0.16
N GLY A 169 -9.52 18.36 1.11
CA GLY A 169 -9.24 17.44 2.20
C GLY A 169 -10.46 17.21 3.10
N LYS A 170 -10.62 15.97 3.60
CA LYS A 170 -11.49 15.71 4.75
C LYS A 170 -10.84 16.39 5.99
N PRO A 171 -11.62 16.96 6.92
CA PRO A 171 -11.06 17.70 8.05
C PRO A 171 -10.09 16.85 8.88
N ASP A 172 -9.02 17.47 9.35
CA ASP A 172 -8.18 17.04 10.48
C ASP A 172 -7.52 15.65 10.37
N GLY A 173 -6.80 15.38 9.27
CA GLY A 173 -5.90 14.22 9.19
C GLY A 173 -6.63 12.88 9.28
N ARG A 174 -7.81 12.77 8.65
CA ARG A 174 -8.63 11.54 8.63
C ARG A 174 -8.18 10.64 7.49
N MET A 175 -7.17 9.83 7.78
CA MET A 175 -6.54 8.93 6.83
C MET A 175 -7.22 7.56 6.89
N GLY A 176 -7.79 7.10 5.78
CA GLY A 176 -8.52 5.83 5.72
C GLY A 176 -7.72 4.73 5.04
N THR A 177 -7.80 3.53 5.61
CA THR A 177 -7.45 2.26 4.95
C THR A 177 -8.66 1.35 4.98
N HIS A 178 -8.97 0.74 3.85
CA HIS A 178 -10.12 -0.15 3.69
C HIS A 178 -9.62 -1.56 3.33
N TYR A 179 -10.10 -2.54 4.06
CA TYR A 179 -9.84 -3.96 3.84
C TYR A 179 -11.17 -4.70 3.63
N ASN A 180 -11.22 -5.57 2.63
CA ASN A 180 -12.38 -6.42 2.35
C ASN A 180 -11.99 -7.87 2.68
N LEU A 181 -12.63 -8.48 3.68
CA LEU A 181 -12.22 -9.81 4.16
C LEU A 181 -12.66 -10.97 3.26
N ASP A 182 -13.77 -10.81 2.53
CA ASP A 182 -14.19 -11.81 1.55
C ASP A 182 -13.17 -11.90 0.39
N GLN A 183 -12.40 -10.82 0.15
CA GLN A 183 -11.28 -10.81 -0.80
C GLN A 183 -9.99 -11.41 -0.23
N ALA A 184 -9.86 -11.65 1.08
CA ALA A 184 -8.71 -12.39 1.63
C ALA A 184 -8.59 -13.81 1.03
N LEU A 185 -9.69 -14.34 0.48
CA LEU A 185 -9.77 -15.60 -0.26
C LEU A 185 -9.19 -15.50 -1.70
N ASP A 186 -9.15 -14.31 -2.29
CA ASP A 186 -8.66 -14.09 -3.65
C ASP A 186 -7.12 -14.06 -3.73
N PHE A 187 -6.43 -13.85 -2.60
CA PHE A 187 -4.96 -13.81 -2.52
C PHE A 187 -4.26 -15.18 -2.48
N GLU A 188 -4.99 -16.29 -2.71
CA GLU A 188 -4.58 -17.71 -2.60
C GLU A 188 -4.11 -18.21 -1.23
N THR A 189 -3.36 -17.41 -0.47
CA THR A 189 -2.73 -17.79 0.80
C THR A 189 -2.90 -16.70 1.86
N ARG A 190 -2.84 -17.08 3.13
CA ARG A 190 -2.91 -16.14 4.24
C ARG A 190 -1.66 -15.25 4.28
N GLU A 191 -0.51 -15.80 3.93
CA GLU A 191 0.77 -15.11 3.86
C GLU A 191 0.72 -13.95 2.85
N ASN A 192 0.10 -14.17 1.68
CA ASN A 192 -0.15 -13.12 0.70
C ASN A 192 -1.12 -12.05 1.25
N TRP A 193 -2.21 -12.45 1.93
CA TRP A 193 -3.13 -11.49 2.55
C TRP A 193 -2.45 -10.59 3.61
N ILE A 194 -1.58 -11.16 4.46
CA ILE A 194 -0.77 -10.37 5.41
C ILE A 194 0.22 -9.46 4.69
N ALA A 195 0.80 -9.90 3.57
CA ALA A 195 1.65 -9.06 2.73
C ALA A 195 0.87 -7.89 2.11
N THR A 196 -0.36 -8.10 1.63
CA THR A 196 -1.25 -7.03 1.14
C THR A 196 -1.62 -6.05 2.25
N ILE A 197 -1.92 -6.52 3.46
CA ILE A 197 -2.13 -5.62 4.61
C ILE A 197 -0.87 -4.79 4.90
N ALA A 198 0.32 -5.42 4.90
CA ALA A 198 1.57 -4.72 5.13
C ALA A 198 1.90 -3.70 4.00
N HIS A 199 1.56 -4.03 2.76
CA HIS A 199 1.67 -3.14 1.60
C HIS A 199 0.81 -1.89 1.79
N GLU A 200 -0.47 -2.07 2.16
CA GLU A 200 -1.40 -0.99 2.48
C GLU A 200 -0.96 -0.14 3.67
N MET A 201 -0.43 -0.77 4.72
CA MET A 201 0.22 -0.04 5.83
C MET A 201 1.40 0.80 5.33
N GLY A 202 2.18 0.29 4.37
CA GLY A 202 3.20 1.06 3.67
C GLY A 202 2.65 2.38 3.14
N HIS A 203 1.49 2.38 2.48
CA HIS A 203 0.89 3.59 1.93
C HIS A 203 0.58 4.58 3.06
N VAL A 204 0.02 4.13 4.18
CA VAL A 204 -0.17 4.99 5.36
C VAL A 204 1.16 5.58 5.86
N PHE A 205 2.29 4.87 5.73
CA PHE A 205 3.63 5.38 6.09
C PHE A 205 4.19 6.43 5.11
N SER A 206 3.42 6.85 4.10
CA SER A 206 3.85 7.61 2.90
C SER A 206 4.65 6.77 1.90
N LEU A 207 4.69 5.44 2.08
CA LEU A 207 5.27 4.47 1.15
C LEU A 207 4.18 3.91 0.25
N TRP A 208 3.89 4.62 -0.83
CA TRP A 208 3.31 4.02 -2.03
C TRP A 208 4.20 2.77 -2.51
N HIS A 209 3.94 2.00 -3.61
CA HIS A 209 4.80 0.82 -4.07
C HIS A 209 5.98 1.05 -5.11
N GLU A 210 6.19 0.36 -6.27
CA GLU A 210 7.51 0.37 -7.05
C GLU A 210 7.44 -0.05 -8.58
N HIS A 211 7.91 0.81 -9.55
CA HIS A 211 7.82 0.87 -11.08
C HIS A 211 7.57 2.25 -11.90
N GLN A 212 7.81 3.48 -11.39
CA GLN A 212 7.29 4.86 -11.70
C GLN A 212 8.30 5.91 -11.18
N ARG A 213 9.05 5.57 -10.12
CA ARG A 213 10.29 6.22 -9.65
C ARG A 213 10.97 7.06 -10.72
N PRO A 214 11.52 8.25 -10.43
CA PRO A 214 12.24 9.04 -11.43
C PRO A 214 13.35 8.27 -12.16
N ASP A 215 13.91 7.21 -11.55
CA ASP A 215 14.90 6.30 -12.13
C ASP A 215 14.33 4.94 -12.62
N ARG A 216 13.00 4.73 -12.64
CA ARG A 216 12.34 3.46 -13.02
C ARG A 216 12.85 2.88 -14.34
N ASN A 217 13.07 3.75 -15.33
CA ASN A 217 13.43 3.39 -16.70
C ASN A 217 14.87 2.85 -16.82
N HIS A 218 15.64 2.84 -15.73
CA HIS A 218 16.92 2.12 -15.64
C HIS A 218 16.76 0.63 -15.22
N TRP A 219 15.60 0.26 -14.65
CA TRP A 219 15.38 -1.02 -13.97
C TRP A 219 14.21 -1.82 -14.57
N VAL A 220 13.14 -1.14 -14.98
CA VAL A 220 11.93 -1.73 -15.56
C VAL A 220 11.57 -1.05 -16.88
N TRP A 221 10.94 -1.81 -17.78
CA TRP A 221 10.34 -1.26 -19.00
C TRP A 221 8.81 -1.24 -18.84
N PHE A 222 8.23 -0.04 -18.94
CA PHE A 222 6.78 0.16 -18.89
C PHE A 222 6.19 0.06 -20.31
N ASN A 223 5.47 -1.01 -20.61
CA ASN A 223 4.75 -1.17 -21.88
C ASN A 223 3.33 -0.59 -21.78
N CYS A 224 3.21 0.72 -22.00
CA CYS A 224 1.94 1.43 -21.94
C CYS A 224 0.86 0.86 -22.87
N GLU A 225 1.25 0.34 -24.04
CA GLU A 225 0.32 -0.22 -25.04
C GLU A 225 -0.37 -1.51 -24.56
N ALA A 226 0.17 -2.16 -23.53
CA ALA A 226 -0.42 -3.36 -22.91
C ALA A 226 -1.41 -3.05 -21.79
N LEU A 227 -1.65 -1.79 -21.43
CA LEU A 227 -2.61 -1.46 -20.38
C LEU A 227 -4.06 -1.68 -20.82
N PRO A 228 -4.93 -2.26 -19.97
CA PRO A 228 -6.37 -2.27 -20.19
C PRO A 228 -6.91 -0.87 -20.49
N GLY A 229 -7.63 -0.75 -21.61
CA GLY A 229 -8.20 0.53 -22.05
C GLY A 229 -7.25 1.46 -22.84
N TYR A 230 -6.00 1.08 -23.11
CA TYR A 230 -5.02 1.90 -23.85
C TYR A 230 -5.59 2.54 -25.13
N GLU A 231 -6.24 1.74 -26.01
CA GLU A 231 -6.81 2.27 -27.26
C GLU A 231 -7.95 3.28 -27.02
N ASN A 232 -8.71 3.17 -25.92
CA ASN A 232 -9.74 4.16 -25.60
C ASN A 232 -9.11 5.50 -25.18
N ALA A 233 -8.10 5.44 -24.29
CA ALA A 233 -7.35 6.63 -23.86
C ALA A 233 -6.64 7.31 -25.04
N LYS A 234 -6.02 6.51 -25.93
CA LYS A 234 -5.38 6.97 -27.16
C LYS A 234 -6.34 7.68 -28.11
N ASN A 235 -7.50 7.07 -28.42
CA ASN A 235 -8.50 7.70 -29.29
C ASN A 235 -8.97 9.05 -28.71
N LEU A 236 -9.09 9.18 -27.39
CA LEU A 236 -9.41 10.46 -26.74
C LEU A 236 -8.27 11.48 -26.88
N VAL A 237 -7.05 11.13 -26.48
CA VAL A 237 -5.86 12.01 -26.52
C VAL A 237 -5.61 12.52 -27.94
N GLU A 238 -5.70 11.65 -28.94
CA GLU A 238 -5.60 11.99 -30.36
C GLU A 238 -6.76 12.90 -30.83
N SER A 239 -7.96 12.78 -30.24
CA SER A 239 -9.11 13.63 -30.58
C SER A 239 -9.08 15.01 -29.91
N GLU A 240 -8.47 15.14 -28.73
CA GLU A 240 -8.24 16.43 -28.07
C GLU A 240 -7.12 17.23 -28.75
N GLY A 241 -6.09 16.54 -29.25
CA GLY A 241 -4.94 17.15 -29.92
C GLY A 241 -4.07 18.03 -29.01
N MET A 242 -4.24 17.95 -27.69
CA MET A 242 -3.46 18.70 -26.68
C MET A 242 -2.15 18.00 -26.29
N HIS A 243 -2.10 16.67 -26.43
CA HIS A 243 -1.00 15.79 -26.02
C HIS A 243 -0.87 14.63 -27.02
N ASP A 244 0.23 13.89 -26.97
CA ASP A 244 0.34 12.57 -27.62
C ASP A 244 0.48 11.44 -26.60
N MET A 245 0.27 10.18 -27.03
CA MET A 245 0.35 9.04 -26.12
C MET A 245 1.77 8.79 -25.57
N ASN A 246 2.84 9.21 -26.26
CA ASN A 246 4.18 9.11 -25.70
C ASN A 246 4.38 10.13 -24.55
N GLU A 247 3.79 11.33 -24.61
CA GLU A 247 3.74 12.24 -23.45
C GLU A 247 2.97 11.61 -22.28
N VAL A 248 1.77 11.09 -22.54
CA VAL A 248 0.88 10.50 -21.51
C VAL A 248 1.53 9.27 -20.86
N CYS A 249 2.05 8.33 -21.66
CA CYS A 249 2.70 7.11 -21.17
C CYS A 249 4.00 7.35 -20.38
N ASN A 250 4.66 8.51 -20.56
CA ASN A 250 5.83 8.87 -19.76
C ASN A 250 5.47 9.73 -18.53
N ASN A 251 4.29 10.33 -18.48
CA ASN A 251 3.88 11.29 -17.45
C ASN A 251 2.58 10.86 -16.72
N GLY A 252 2.74 10.21 -15.57
CA GLY A 252 1.62 9.77 -14.72
C GLY A 252 0.66 10.89 -14.30
N ALA A 253 1.10 12.15 -14.24
CA ALA A 253 0.23 13.29 -13.91
C ALA A 253 -0.60 13.79 -15.12
N LEU A 254 -0.28 13.36 -16.35
CA LEU A 254 -1.18 13.46 -17.51
C LEU A 254 -2.11 12.26 -17.57
N ALA A 255 -1.58 11.05 -17.37
CA ALA A 255 -2.37 9.81 -17.41
C ALA A 255 -3.44 9.71 -16.30
N ALA A 256 -3.21 10.31 -15.14
CA ALA A 256 -4.16 10.33 -14.01
C ALA A 256 -5.21 11.46 -14.08
N ARG A 257 -5.34 12.16 -15.21
CA ARG A 257 -6.44 13.12 -15.41
C ARG A 257 -7.77 12.37 -15.58
N PRO A 258 -8.89 12.86 -14.99
CA PRO A 258 -10.21 12.34 -15.31
C PRO A 258 -10.51 12.47 -16.81
N ILE A 259 -10.96 11.36 -17.37
CA ILE A 259 -11.47 11.18 -18.74
C ILE A 259 -13.00 11.27 -18.71
#